data_AF-A0A7X9CJ91-F1
#
_entry.id   AF-A0A7X9CJ91-F1
#
_cell.length_a   1.000
_cell.length_b   1.000
_cell.length_c   1.000
_cell.angle_alpha   90.00
_cell.angle_beta   90.00
_cell.angle_gamma   90.00
#
_symmetry.space_group_name_H-M   'P 1'
#
loop_
_entity.id
_entity.type
_entity.pdbx_description
1 polymer ?
#
loop_
_entity_poly.entity_id
_entity_poly.type
_entity_poly.pdbx_seq_one_letter_code
_entity_poly.pdbx_strand_id
1 'polypeptide(L)'
;FAPRGAGDDQERVTGNAEIKFNFAKAWDGNEFGYGQATVNANGTADPGASDSGGNIGIGNPGWYIVVVTTAINGRDYEFAVDFYPPHVHLQGNVASGNWGTTDEAYRFTVPALSLGADAAFVSPPFTNTGEIRASIQLPGHEWWHTEFIVLDGVFAPRGAGDDQERVTGNAGQKLHINFTTNTGKVE
;
A
#
# COMPACT_ATOMS: atom_id res chain seq x y z
N PHE A 1 -11.35 0.78 9.12
CA PHE A 1 -10.41 -0.28 9.55
C PHE A 1 -10.64 -0.69 10.99
N ALA A 2 -11.42 -1.73 11.23
CA ALA A 2 -11.43 -2.42 12.52
C ALA A 2 -11.31 -3.91 12.22
N PRO A 3 -10.18 -4.58 12.50
CA PRO A 3 -10.15 -6.04 12.45
C PRO A 3 -10.95 -6.61 13.63
N ARG A 4 -11.60 -7.75 13.46
CA ARG A 4 -12.35 -8.41 14.55
C ARG A 4 -11.51 -9.55 15.11
N GLY A 5 -10.98 -9.36 16.33
CA GLY A 5 -10.73 -10.46 17.25
C GLY A 5 -9.32 -11.04 17.30
N ALA A 6 -8.36 -10.26 17.80
CA ALA A 6 -7.41 -10.64 18.85
C ALA A 6 -6.69 -9.35 19.28
N GLY A 7 -6.29 -9.26 20.54
CA GLY A 7 -5.46 -8.15 20.99
C GLY A 7 -4.17 -8.06 20.15
N ASP A 8 -3.71 -6.82 20.00
CA ASP A 8 -2.47 -6.38 19.35
C ASP A 8 -2.54 -6.22 17.81
N ASP A 9 -2.80 -4.96 17.43
CA ASP A 9 -2.26 -4.19 16.31
C ASP A 9 -1.94 -4.88 14.96
N GLN A 10 -2.69 -4.43 13.93
CA GLN A 10 -2.33 -4.23 12.52
C GLN A 10 -1.86 -5.46 11.69
N GLU A 11 -2.69 -5.84 10.71
CA GLU A 11 -2.80 -7.22 10.25
C GLU A 11 -2.01 -7.54 8.96
N ARG A 12 -1.06 -8.46 9.10
CA ARG A 12 -0.50 -9.31 8.04
C ARG A 12 -1.60 -10.17 7.41
N VAL A 13 -1.63 -10.25 6.09
CA VAL A 13 -2.45 -11.25 5.38
C VAL A 13 -1.78 -12.63 5.47
N THR A 14 -2.11 -13.40 6.50
CA THR A 14 -1.73 -14.83 6.63
C THR A 14 -2.67 -15.71 5.79
N GLY A 15 -2.32 -16.98 5.58
CA GLY A 15 -3.27 -17.92 4.97
C GLY A 15 -4.54 -17.97 5.81
N ASN A 16 -5.71 -17.83 5.16
CA ASN A 16 -7.04 -17.67 5.76
C ASN A 16 -7.30 -16.31 6.44
N ALA A 17 -6.58 -15.25 6.07
CA ALA A 17 -6.99 -13.90 6.46
C ALA A 17 -8.33 -13.54 5.81
N GLU A 18 -9.15 -12.78 6.52
CA GLU A 18 -10.48 -12.37 6.07
C GLU A 18 -10.63 -10.86 6.24
N ILE A 19 -11.06 -10.17 5.19
CA ILE A 19 -11.20 -8.71 5.21
C ILE A 19 -12.60 -8.24 4.79
N LYS A 20 -13.02 -7.14 5.40
CA LYS A 20 -14.17 -6.31 5.01
C LYS A 20 -13.80 -4.84 5.15
N PHE A 21 -14.54 -3.99 4.44
CA PHE A 21 -14.33 -2.55 4.40
C PHE A 21 -15.54 -1.79 4.88
N ASN A 22 -15.31 -0.62 5.45
CA ASN A 22 -16.33 0.28 5.95
C ASN A 22 -15.82 1.72 5.87
N PHE A 23 -16.73 2.68 5.72
CA PHE A 23 -16.43 4.11 5.82
C PHE A 23 -16.08 4.52 7.25
N ALA A 24 -16.65 3.84 8.25
CA ALA A 24 -16.33 4.05 9.66
C ALA A 24 -15.22 3.10 10.15
N LYS A 25 -14.47 3.53 11.16
CA LYS A 25 -13.58 2.64 11.93
C LYS A 25 -14.38 1.79 12.93
N ALA A 26 -15.43 1.11 12.46
CA ALA A 26 -16.38 0.38 13.30
C ALA A 26 -16.90 -0.89 12.62
N TRP A 27 -17.40 -1.81 13.45
CA TRP A 27 -18.27 -2.91 13.04
C TRP A 27 -19.71 -2.53 13.37
N ASP A 28 -20.36 -1.78 12.49
CA ASP A 28 -21.70 -1.22 12.63
C ASP A 28 -22.75 -1.87 11.72
N GLY A 29 -22.35 -2.88 10.93
CA GLY A 29 -23.22 -3.60 10.01
C GLY A 29 -23.30 -2.97 8.62
N ASN A 30 -22.61 -1.84 8.39
CA ASN A 30 -22.49 -1.22 7.06
C ASN A 30 -21.26 -1.70 6.29
N GLU A 31 -20.56 -2.73 6.79
CA GLU A 31 -19.38 -3.26 6.11
C GLU A 31 -19.75 -3.97 4.81
N PHE A 32 -18.88 -3.85 3.81
CA PHE A 32 -18.97 -4.61 2.57
C PHE A 32 -17.79 -5.59 2.42
N GLY A 33 -18.10 -6.76 1.87
CA GLY A 33 -17.15 -7.82 1.56
C GLY A 33 -17.44 -8.50 0.21
N TYR A 34 -17.21 -9.81 0.12
CA TYR A 34 -17.10 -10.53 -1.16
C TYR A 34 -18.35 -10.46 -2.04
N GLY A 35 -19.54 -10.54 -1.45
CA GLY A 35 -20.81 -10.47 -2.19
C GLY A 35 -21.32 -9.04 -2.45
N GLN A 36 -20.65 -8.03 -1.91
CA GLN A 36 -21.08 -6.62 -1.95
C GLN A 36 -20.11 -5.73 -2.74
N ALA A 37 -18.96 -6.27 -3.13
CA ALA A 37 -17.99 -5.61 -3.99
C ALA A 37 -17.65 -6.50 -5.18
N THR A 38 -17.28 -5.87 -6.29
CA THR A 38 -16.58 -6.56 -7.37
C THR A 38 -15.14 -6.82 -6.92
N VAL A 39 -14.78 -8.09 -6.72
CA VAL A 39 -13.48 -8.46 -6.17
C VAL A 39 -12.50 -8.82 -7.30
N ASN A 40 -11.38 -8.11 -7.33
CA ASN A 40 -10.20 -8.35 -8.16
C ASN A 40 -10.45 -8.40 -9.67
N ALA A 41 -11.36 -7.56 -10.17
CA ALA A 41 -11.67 -7.49 -11.60
C ALA A 41 -10.55 -6.81 -12.42
N ASN A 42 -9.83 -5.85 -11.82
CA ASN A 42 -8.75 -5.11 -12.46
C ASN A 42 -7.39 -5.31 -11.77
N GLY A 43 -7.38 -5.95 -10.60
CA GLY A 43 -6.16 -6.30 -9.89
C GLY A 43 -5.29 -7.29 -10.69
N THR A 44 -3.98 -7.18 -10.51
CA THR A 44 -2.99 -8.01 -11.23
C THR A 44 -2.23 -8.96 -10.31
N ALA A 45 -2.50 -8.91 -9.00
CA ALA A 45 -2.04 -9.92 -8.07
C ALA A 45 -3.14 -10.97 -7.83
N ASP A 46 -2.72 -12.18 -7.47
CA ASP A 46 -3.62 -13.25 -7.07
C ASP A 46 -3.62 -13.41 -5.54
N PRO A 47 -4.60 -12.84 -4.82
CA PRO A 47 -4.78 -13.08 -3.39
C PRO A 47 -5.42 -14.44 -3.08
N GLY A 48 -5.84 -15.23 -4.07
CA GLY A 48 -6.70 -16.39 -3.83
C GLY A 48 -8.02 -15.96 -3.19
N ALA A 49 -8.62 -14.88 -3.70
CA ALA A 49 -9.83 -14.30 -3.14
C ALA A 49 -10.99 -15.29 -3.17
N SER A 50 -11.71 -15.39 -2.05
CA SER A 50 -12.88 -16.27 -1.92
C SER A 50 -13.95 -15.68 -1.01
N ASP A 51 -15.18 -16.19 -1.09
CA ASP A 51 -16.22 -15.88 -0.12
C ASP A 51 -15.96 -16.67 1.17
N SER A 52 -15.70 -15.95 2.27
CA SER A 52 -15.61 -16.53 3.60
C SER A 52 -16.70 -15.95 4.51
N GLY A 53 -17.93 -16.47 4.38
CA GLY A 53 -19.07 -16.01 5.18
C GLY A 53 -19.44 -14.55 4.92
N GLY A 54 -19.29 -14.09 3.67
CA GLY A 54 -19.48 -12.71 3.23
C GLY A 54 -18.22 -11.84 3.37
N ASN A 55 -17.16 -12.31 4.03
CA ASN A 55 -15.85 -11.64 4.03
C ASN A 55 -15.09 -11.96 2.74
N ILE A 56 -14.15 -11.10 2.36
CA ILE A 56 -13.17 -11.43 1.31
C ILE A 56 -12.07 -12.26 1.98
N GLY A 57 -12.10 -13.57 1.76
CA GLY A 57 -11.05 -14.48 2.21
C GLY A 57 -9.81 -14.37 1.34
N ILE A 58 -8.63 -14.40 1.95
CA ILE A 58 -7.34 -14.34 1.27
C ILE A 58 -6.60 -15.68 1.42
N GLY A 59 -6.58 -16.45 0.33
CA GLY A 59 -5.99 -17.79 0.29
C GLY A 59 -4.47 -17.80 0.10
N ASN A 60 -3.94 -16.81 -0.63
CA ASN A 60 -2.51 -16.70 -0.90
C ASN A 60 -1.89 -15.66 0.07
N PRO A 61 -1.01 -16.07 1.00
CA PRO A 61 -0.33 -15.13 1.88
C PRO A 61 0.63 -14.26 1.08
N GLY A 62 0.64 -12.95 1.35
CA GLY A 62 1.46 -12.03 0.59
C GLY A 62 1.36 -10.59 1.04
N TRP A 63 2.24 -9.77 0.51
CA TRP A 63 2.10 -8.32 0.54
C TRP A 63 1.31 -7.90 -0.70
N TYR A 64 0.28 -7.09 -0.49
CA TYR A 64 -0.58 -6.59 -1.57
C TYR A 64 -0.80 -5.10 -1.40
N ILE A 65 -0.81 -4.36 -2.52
CA ILE A 65 -1.49 -3.06 -2.56
C ILE A 65 -2.98 -3.37 -2.74
N VAL A 66 -3.79 -2.91 -1.80
CA VAL A 66 -5.24 -3.09 -1.84
C VAL A 66 -5.89 -1.77 -2.22
N VAL A 67 -6.60 -1.75 -3.35
CA VAL A 67 -7.31 -0.59 -3.86
C VAL A 67 -8.80 -0.80 -3.67
N VAL A 68 -9.43 0.13 -2.97
CA VAL A 68 -10.88 0.16 -2.79
C VAL A 68 -11.43 1.30 -3.61
N THR A 69 -12.24 0.98 -4.62
CA THR A 69 -12.90 1.97 -5.48
C THR A 69 -14.37 2.03 -5.11
N THR A 70 -14.89 3.24 -4.94
CA THR A 70 -16.32 3.48 -4.75
C THR A 70 -16.84 4.34 -5.89
N ALA A 71 -17.86 3.87 -6.59
CA ALA A 71 -18.60 4.63 -7.59
C ALA A 71 -20.03 4.90 -7.11
N ILE A 72 -20.63 5.97 -7.60
CA ILE A 72 -22.04 6.30 -7.37
C ILE A 72 -22.82 5.93 -8.63
N ASN A 73 -23.76 5.00 -8.51
CA ASN A 73 -24.68 4.65 -9.57
C ASN A 73 -26.11 5.00 -9.13
N GLY A 74 -26.61 6.14 -9.63
CA GLY A 74 -27.90 6.69 -9.18
C GLY A 74 -27.85 7.12 -7.71
N ARG A 75 -28.51 6.35 -6.83
CA ARG A 75 -28.52 6.57 -5.37
C ARG A 75 -27.75 5.50 -4.58
N ASP A 76 -27.18 4.53 -5.30
CA ASP A 76 -26.49 3.40 -4.71
C ASP A 76 -24.97 3.55 -4.85
N TYR A 77 -24.23 2.94 -3.93
CA TYR A 77 -22.79 2.81 -4.00
C TYR A 77 -22.42 1.47 -4.65
N GLU A 78 -21.51 1.52 -5.60
CA GLU A 78 -20.85 0.35 -6.15
C GLU A 78 -19.43 0.27 -5.62
N PHE A 79 -19.07 -0.88 -5.06
CA PHE A 79 -17.75 -1.12 -4.50
C PHE A 79 -16.95 -2.06 -5.39
N ALA A 80 -15.66 -1.78 -5.55
CA ALA A 80 -14.68 -2.71 -6.09
C ALA A 80 -13.46 -2.78 -5.18
N VAL A 81 -12.89 -3.98 -5.06
CA VAL A 81 -11.67 -4.23 -4.27
C VAL A 81 -10.67 -4.97 -5.15
N ASP A 82 -9.60 -4.30 -5.55
CA ASP A 82 -8.57 -4.84 -6.44
C ASP A 82 -7.24 -5.01 -5.70
N PHE A 83 -6.50 -6.08 -6.03
CA PHE A 83 -5.22 -6.41 -5.43
C PHE A 83 -4.11 -6.28 -6.47
N TYR A 84 -3.07 -5.51 -6.14
CA TYR A 84 -1.91 -5.30 -6.99
C TYR A 84 -0.62 -5.79 -6.31
N PRO A 85 0.40 -6.18 -7.09
CA PRO A 85 1.72 -6.47 -6.56
C PRO A 85 2.26 -5.30 -5.74
N PRO A 86 2.99 -5.54 -4.64
CA PRO A 86 3.39 -4.52 -3.68
C PRO A 86 4.61 -3.71 -4.15
N HIS A 87 4.59 -3.26 -5.41
CA HIS A 87 5.72 -2.58 -6.02
C HIS A 87 5.75 -1.10 -5.62
N VAL A 88 6.76 -0.75 -4.83
CA VAL A 88 7.10 0.62 -4.45
C VAL A 88 8.37 1.04 -5.18
N HIS A 89 8.45 2.26 -5.67
CA HIS A 89 9.61 2.76 -6.40
C HIS A 89 10.08 4.11 -5.87
N LEU A 90 11.39 4.32 -5.89
CA LEU A 90 11.98 5.65 -5.76
C LEU A 90 11.62 6.50 -6.98
N GLN A 91 11.48 7.81 -6.76
CA GLN A 91 11.14 8.79 -7.79
C GLN A 91 12.11 9.98 -7.72
N GLY A 92 12.20 10.74 -8.80
CA GLY A 92 12.94 11.99 -8.88
C GLY A 92 14.45 11.84 -8.81
N ASN A 93 15.12 12.82 -8.23
CA ASN A 93 16.59 12.93 -8.26
C ASN A 93 17.31 11.73 -7.62
N VAL A 94 16.76 11.20 -6.52
CA VAL A 94 17.29 9.98 -5.87
C VAL A 94 17.14 8.72 -6.76
N ALA A 95 16.28 8.77 -7.78
CA ALA A 95 16.07 7.77 -8.82
C ALA A 95 16.63 8.22 -10.19
N SER A 96 17.81 8.85 -10.22
CA SER A 96 18.50 9.36 -11.42
C SER A 96 17.70 10.41 -12.21
N GLY A 97 16.81 11.13 -11.54
CA GLY A 97 15.92 12.11 -12.19
C GLY A 97 14.73 11.49 -12.92
N ASN A 98 14.46 10.20 -12.73
CA ASN A 98 13.30 9.54 -13.33
C ASN A 98 12.04 9.84 -12.54
N TRP A 99 10.98 10.23 -13.24
CA TRP A 99 9.68 10.55 -12.64
C TRP A 99 8.62 9.61 -13.22
N GLY A 100 7.79 9.03 -12.35
CA GLY A 100 6.80 8.02 -12.75
C GLY A 100 7.42 6.70 -13.20
N THR A 101 8.63 6.38 -12.73
CA THR A 101 9.30 5.13 -13.11
C THR A 101 8.72 3.93 -12.37
N THR A 102 8.64 2.81 -13.09
CA THR A 102 8.36 1.48 -12.56
C THR A 102 9.52 0.50 -12.87
N ASP A 103 10.71 1.04 -13.14
CA ASP A 103 11.91 0.25 -13.40
C ASP A 103 12.33 -0.49 -12.12
N GLU A 104 12.68 -1.77 -12.27
CA GLU A 104 13.17 -2.62 -11.19
C GLU A 104 14.43 -2.04 -10.53
N ALA A 105 15.24 -1.27 -11.26
CA ALA A 105 16.41 -0.58 -10.71
C ALA A 105 16.10 0.40 -9.57
N TYR A 106 14.86 0.91 -9.49
CA TYR A 106 14.39 1.83 -8.46
C TYR A 106 13.33 1.22 -7.54
N ARG A 107 13.03 -0.07 -7.73
CA ARG A 107 12.00 -0.79 -6.98
C ARG A 107 12.52 -1.24 -5.62
N PHE A 108 11.72 -1.04 -4.59
CA PHE A 108 12.00 -1.49 -3.24
C PHE A 108 11.97 -3.01 -3.18
N THR A 109 12.89 -3.58 -2.40
CA THR A 109 12.82 -4.98 -2.02
C THR A 109 11.63 -5.21 -1.11
N VAL A 110 10.77 -6.16 -1.49
CA VAL A 110 9.65 -6.63 -0.68
C VAL A 110 10.21 -7.60 0.38
N PRO A 111 9.94 -7.40 1.68
CA PRO A 111 10.46 -8.28 2.72
C PRO A 111 9.83 -9.68 2.62
N ALA A 112 10.65 -10.71 2.89
CA ALA A 112 10.17 -12.08 2.95
C ALA A 112 9.13 -12.25 4.07
N LEU A 113 8.06 -13.00 3.81
CA LEU A 113 6.97 -13.22 4.77
C LEU A 113 7.42 -13.87 6.09
N SER A 114 8.53 -14.62 6.07
CA SER A 114 9.13 -15.25 7.25
C SER A 114 9.71 -14.24 8.24
N LEU A 115 9.98 -12.99 7.82
CA LEU A 115 10.48 -11.92 8.67
C LEU A 115 9.39 -11.26 9.52
N GLY A 116 8.12 -11.63 9.30
CA GLY A 116 6.97 -11.09 10.02
C GLY A 116 6.42 -9.79 9.41
N ALA A 117 5.32 -9.31 10.00
CA ALA A 117 4.57 -8.15 9.52
C ALA A 117 5.36 -6.84 9.69
N ASP A 118 6.31 -6.79 10.60
CA ASP A 118 7.08 -5.58 10.93
C ASP A 118 8.35 -5.42 10.10
N ALA A 119 8.54 -6.29 9.10
CA ALA A 119 9.68 -6.19 8.20
C ALA A 119 9.55 -4.99 7.27
N ALA A 120 10.63 -4.23 7.09
CA ALA A 120 10.64 -3.05 6.23
C ALA A 120 10.82 -3.41 4.75
N PHE A 121 10.15 -2.66 3.89
CA PHE A 121 10.49 -2.50 2.48
C PHE A 121 11.72 -1.61 2.40
N VAL A 122 12.68 -1.97 1.54
CA VAL A 122 13.98 -1.29 1.48
C VAL A 122 14.27 -0.86 0.05
N SER A 123 14.52 0.43 -0.15
CA SER A 123 14.87 0.96 -1.48
C SER A 123 16.24 0.47 -1.94
N PRO A 124 16.51 0.51 -3.26
CA PRO A 124 17.87 0.58 -3.77
C PRO A 124 18.59 1.83 -3.21
N PRO A 125 19.93 1.87 -3.22
CA PRO A 125 20.67 3.07 -2.86
C PRO A 125 20.24 4.28 -3.71
N PHE A 126 20.12 5.45 -3.10
CA PHE A 126 19.88 6.69 -3.81
C PHE A 126 21.02 6.94 -4.78
N THR A 127 20.67 7.17 -6.05
CA THR A 127 21.66 7.38 -7.11
C THR A 127 22.35 8.74 -7.01
N ASN A 128 21.62 9.76 -6.53
CA ASN A 128 22.12 11.11 -6.31
C ASN A 128 21.62 11.65 -4.98
N THR A 129 22.31 12.67 -4.45
CA THR A 129 21.79 13.50 -3.36
C THR A 129 20.64 14.35 -3.88
N GLY A 130 19.52 14.36 -3.17
CA GLY A 130 18.33 15.13 -3.55
C GLY A 130 17.13 14.85 -2.67
N GLU A 131 16.00 15.48 -3.02
CA GLU A 131 14.73 15.24 -2.34
C GLU A 131 14.30 13.78 -2.48
N ILE A 132 13.98 13.16 -1.34
CA ILE A 132 13.50 11.78 -1.28
C ILE A 132 12.04 11.77 -1.73
N ARG A 133 11.75 11.00 -2.78
CA ARG A 133 10.40 10.78 -3.30
C ARG A 133 10.23 9.29 -3.55
N ALA A 134 9.08 8.76 -3.18
CA ALA A 134 8.71 7.38 -3.47
C ALA A 134 7.21 7.29 -3.73
N SER A 135 6.80 6.31 -4.52
CA SER A 135 5.39 6.07 -4.81
C SER A 135 5.13 4.61 -5.15
N ILE A 136 3.85 4.24 -5.09
CA ILE A 136 3.33 3.13 -5.89
C ILE A 136 2.86 3.67 -7.24
N GLN A 137 2.51 2.78 -8.17
CA GLN A 137 1.90 3.13 -9.44
C GLN A 137 0.60 2.35 -9.60
N LEU A 138 -0.50 3.07 -9.83
CA LEU A 138 -1.83 2.48 -10.06
C LEU A 138 -2.30 2.79 -11.49
N PRO A 139 -3.06 1.89 -12.14
CA PRO A 139 -3.66 2.16 -13.45
C PRO A 139 -4.52 3.43 -13.43
N GLY A 140 -4.33 4.32 -14.40
CA GLY A 140 -5.12 5.56 -14.51
C GLY A 140 -4.73 6.67 -13.52
N HIS A 141 -3.68 6.49 -12.72
CA HIS A 141 -3.16 7.51 -11.81
C HIS A 141 -1.74 7.93 -12.19
N GLU A 142 -1.45 9.22 -12.08
CA GLU A 142 -0.07 9.69 -12.07
C GLU A 142 0.64 9.25 -10.77
N TRP A 143 1.95 9.04 -10.83
CA TRP A 143 2.74 8.55 -9.70
C TRP A 143 2.59 9.39 -8.42
N TRP A 144 2.44 10.71 -8.57
CA TRP A 144 2.30 11.65 -7.46
C TRP A 144 0.90 11.63 -6.82
N HIS A 145 -0.11 11.02 -7.45
CA HIS A 145 -1.39 10.75 -6.79
C HIS A 145 -1.25 9.74 -5.63
N THR A 146 -0.18 8.95 -5.66
CA THR A 146 0.09 7.86 -4.71
C THR A 146 1.51 7.95 -4.13
N GLU A 147 2.07 9.15 -4.05
CA GLU A 147 3.37 9.38 -3.42
C GLU A 147 3.29 9.46 -1.90
N PHE A 148 4.44 9.24 -1.28
CA PHE A 148 4.63 9.32 0.16
C PHE A 148 6.08 9.65 0.50
N ILE A 149 6.29 10.06 1.74
CA ILE A 149 7.59 10.33 2.32
C ILE A 149 7.67 9.77 3.75
N VAL A 150 8.83 9.87 4.39
CA VAL A 150 9.02 9.65 5.82
C VAL A 150 9.40 10.98 6.48
N LEU A 151 8.62 11.41 7.46
CA LEU A 151 8.87 12.61 8.26
C LEU A 151 9.03 12.20 9.73
N ASP A 152 10.11 12.60 10.38
CA ASP A 152 10.40 12.28 11.78
C ASP A 152 10.22 10.80 12.15
N GLY A 153 10.59 9.91 11.23
CA GLY A 153 10.50 8.46 11.40
C GLY A 153 9.11 7.86 11.13
N VAL A 154 8.15 8.68 10.69
CA VAL A 154 6.76 8.28 10.43
C VAL A 154 6.47 8.25 8.93
N PHE A 155 5.82 7.18 8.47
CA PHE A 155 5.32 7.10 7.09
C PHE A 155 4.19 8.12 6.87
N ALA A 156 4.32 8.93 5.83
CA ALA A 156 3.42 10.03 5.54
C ALA A 156 2.98 10.01 4.05
N PRO A 157 1.77 9.50 3.74
CA PRO A 157 1.21 9.57 2.39
C PRO A 157 0.73 10.99 2.06
N ARG A 158 0.91 11.41 0.80
CA ARG A 158 0.41 12.72 0.32
C ARG A 158 -1.11 12.82 0.40
N GLY A 159 -1.80 11.75 0.02
CA GLY A 159 -3.26 11.75 -0.12
C GLY A 159 -3.74 12.80 -1.14
N ALA A 160 -4.85 13.46 -0.84
CA ALA A 160 -5.40 14.56 -1.66
C ALA A 160 -4.74 15.93 -1.37
N GLY A 161 -3.64 15.95 -0.62
CA GLY A 161 -2.96 17.17 -0.21
C GLY A 161 -2.05 17.79 -1.28
N ASP A 162 -1.61 19.00 -0.98
CA ASP A 162 -0.56 19.70 -1.72
C ASP A 162 0.81 19.04 -1.52
N ASP A 163 1.85 19.70 -2.01
CA ASP A 163 3.23 19.24 -1.85
C ASP A 163 3.63 19.11 -0.37
N GLN A 164 4.20 17.96 -0.03
CA GLN A 164 4.67 17.64 1.32
C GLN A 164 6.00 18.34 1.64
N GLU A 165 6.30 18.46 2.93
CA GLU A 165 7.64 18.83 3.41
C GLU A 165 8.73 17.94 2.76
N ARG A 166 9.85 18.55 2.39
CA ARG A 166 10.91 17.90 1.62
C ARG A 166 12.05 17.47 2.53
N VAL A 167 12.38 16.18 2.47
CA VAL A 167 13.55 15.60 3.12
C VAL A 167 14.60 15.32 2.06
N THR A 168 15.83 15.76 2.30
CA THR A 168 16.97 15.47 1.41
C THR A 168 17.68 14.21 1.87
N GLY A 169 17.90 13.27 0.94
CA GLY A 169 18.74 12.09 1.13
C GLY A 169 20.05 12.25 0.37
N ASN A 170 21.12 11.63 0.86
CA ASN A 170 22.42 11.63 0.20
C ASN A 170 22.57 10.40 -0.71
N ALA A 171 23.34 10.55 -1.79
CA ALA A 171 23.70 9.43 -2.65
C ALA A 171 24.27 8.25 -1.82
N GLY A 172 23.83 7.04 -2.12
CA GLY A 172 24.20 5.81 -1.41
C GLY A 172 23.30 5.44 -0.23
N GLN A 173 22.54 6.37 0.35
CA GLN A 173 21.56 6.06 1.40
C GLN A 173 20.35 5.30 0.85
N LYS A 174 19.57 4.69 1.73
CA LYS A 174 18.37 3.92 1.41
C LYS A 174 17.19 4.42 2.23
N LEU A 175 16.00 4.32 1.65
CA LEU A 175 14.74 4.52 2.35
C LEU A 175 14.21 3.17 2.83
N HIS A 176 13.87 3.10 4.11
CA HIS A 176 13.26 1.94 4.74
C HIS A 176 11.86 2.33 5.21
N ILE A 177 10.86 1.52 4.87
CA ILE A 177 9.46 1.77 5.22
C ILE A 177 8.85 0.49 5.79
N ASN A 178 8.29 0.57 6.99
CA ASN A 178 7.45 -0.47 7.56
C ASN A 178 5.99 0.01 7.49
N PHE A 179 5.23 -0.58 6.56
CA PHE A 179 3.82 -0.23 6.34
C PHE A 179 2.88 -0.71 7.46
N THR A 180 3.28 -1.71 8.24
CA THR A 180 2.48 -2.24 9.36
C THR A 180 2.59 -1.34 10.59
N THR A 181 3.78 -0.88 10.93
CA THR A 181 3.99 0.01 12.09
C THR A 181 3.88 1.49 11.73
N ASN A 182 3.64 1.81 10.45
CA ASN A 182 3.59 3.17 9.93
C ASN A 182 4.86 3.99 10.21
N THR A 183 6.03 3.33 10.16
CA THR A 183 7.33 3.94 10.43
C THR A 183 8.26 3.88 9.22
N GLY A 184 9.30 4.69 9.23
CA GLY A 184 10.36 4.61 8.25
C GLY A 184 11.64 5.30 8.71
N LYS A 185 12.71 5.14 7.95
CA LYS A 185 14.00 5.81 8.19
C LYS A 185 14.82 5.90 6.92
N VAL A 186 15.81 6.78 6.93
CA VAL A 186 16.83 6.91 5.89
C VAL A 186 18.18 6.51 6.48
N GLU A 187 18.89 5.58 5.85
CA GLU A 187 20.24 5.16 6.27
C GLU A 187 21.20 5.01 5.10
#